data_AF-J8B815-F1
#
_entry.id   AF-J8B815-F1
#
_cell.length_a   1.000
_cell.length_b   1.000
_cell.length_c   1.000
_cell.angle_alpha   90.00
_cell.angle_beta   90.00
_cell.angle_gamma   90.00
#
_symmetry.space_group_name_H-M   'P 1'
#
loop_
_entity.id
_entity.type
_entity.pdbx_description
1 polymer ?
#
loop_
_entity_poly.entity_id
_entity_poly.type
_entity_poly.pdbx_seq_one_letter_code
_entity_poly.pdbx_strand_id
1 'polypeptide(L)' 'MLIYTVVMWDHADTDIMLATTDREEALKEFESCVAFSLQVWENGDVLIEMISNEGELERYPEKGQQLFHEIVEQSQ' A
#
# COMPACT_ATOMS: atom_id res chain seq x y z
N MET A 1 4.02 10.49 -10.23
CA MET A 1 4.06 10.87 -8.80
C MET A 1 3.30 9.79 -8.06
N LEU A 2 3.92 9.17 -7.05
CA LEU A 2 3.27 8.12 -6.27
C LEU A 2 2.47 8.76 -5.14
N ILE A 3 1.24 8.28 -4.94
CA ILE A 3 0.42 8.61 -3.79
C ILE A 3 0.23 7.32 -3.00
N TYR A 4 0.53 7.37 -1.72
CA TYR A 4 0.37 6.26 -0.79
C TYR A 4 -0.89 6.52 0.01
N THR A 5 -1.82 5.57 0.02
CA THR A 5 -3.00 5.62 0.87
C THR A 5 -2.99 4.44 1.83
N VAL A 6 -3.08 4.73 3.13
CA VAL A 6 -3.29 3.72 4.16
C VAL A 6 -4.78 3.67 4.47
N VAL A 7 -5.35 2.49 4.35
CA VAL A 7 -6.79 2.29 4.38
C VAL A 7 -7.13 1.26 5.44
N MET A 8 -8.14 1.53 6.26
CA MET A 8 -8.62 0.54 7.21
C MET A 8 -9.48 -0.49 6.47
N TRP A 9 -9.09 -1.75 6.56
CA TRP A 9 -9.85 -2.89 6.09
C TRP A 9 -10.78 -3.38 7.21
N ASP A 10 -11.84 -2.62 7.48
CA ASP A 10 -12.97 -3.08 8.30
C ASP A 10 -14.25 -3.07 7.45
N HIS A 11 -15.20 -3.93 7.80
CA HIS A 11 -16.33 -4.32 6.97
C HIS A 11 -17.07 -3.16 6.26
N ALA A 12 -17.35 -3.36 4.97
CA ALA A 12 -18.21 -2.58 4.06
C ALA A 12 -17.82 -1.12 3.77
N ASP A 13 -17.17 -0.41 4.70
CA ASP A 13 -16.74 0.97 4.54
C ASP A 13 -15.20 1.06 4.45
N THR A 14 -14.70 1.86 3.51
CA THR A 14 -13.28 2.06 3.28
C THR A 14 -12.87 3.42 3.86
N ASP A 15 -12.24 3.41 5.03
CA ASP A 15 -11.74 4.63 5.66
C ASP A 15 -10.27 4.87 5.30
N ILE A 16 -10.00 6.03 4.67
CA ILE A 16 -8.63 6.47 4.39
C ILE A 16 -8.07 7.08 5.68
N MET A 17 -7.09 6.41 6.26
CA MET A 17 -6.37 6.85 7.47
C MET A 17 -5.30 7.88 7.12
N LEU A 18 -4.63 7.69 5.98
CA LEU A 18 -3.57 8.56 5.50
C LEU A 18 -3.57 8.58 3.97
N ALA A 19 -3.37 9.75 3.38
CA ALA A 19 -3.06 9.93 1.97
C ALA A 19 -1.88 10.89 1.85
N THR A 20 -0.72 10.40 1.42
CA THR A 20 0.53 11.15 1.42
C THR A 20 1.39 10.82 0.20
N THR A 21 2.29 11.72 -0.16
CA THR A 21 3.38 11.42 -1.10
C THR A 21 4.66 10.99 -0.38
N ASP A 22 4.67 11.06 0.95
CA ASP A 22 5.79 10.61 1.79
C ASP A 22 5.70 9.09 2.02
N ARG A 23 6.66 8.36 1.44
CA ARG A 23 6.74 6.92 1.55
C ARG A 23 6.97 6.45 2.99
N GLU A 24 7.86 7.12 3.73
CA GLU A 24 8.23 6.68 5.08
C GLU A 24 7.07 6.85 6.06
N GLU A 25 6.35 7.98 5.95
CA GLU A 25 5.15 8.23 6.73
C GLU A 25 4.07 7.17 6.47
N ALA A 26 3.83 6.83 5.19
CA ALA A 26 2.86 5.83 4.80
C ALA A 26 3.20 4.43 5.30
N LEU A 27 4.47 4.01 5.19
CA LEU A 27 4.90 2.69 5.67
C LEU A 27 4.80 2.59 7.18
N LYS A 28 5.18 3.65 7.90
CA LYS A 28 5.04 3.70 9.37
C LYS A 28 3.59 3.57 9.82
N GLU A 29 2.67 4.26 9.14
CA GLU A 29 1.24 4.16 9.44
C GLU A 29 0.70 2.77 9.10
N PHE A 30 1.05 2.22 7.93
CA PHE A 30 0.66 0.87 7.51
C PHE A 30 1.11 -0.21 8.52
N GLU A 31 2.35 -0.15 8.99
CA GLU A 31 2.89 -1.10 9.97
C GLU A 31 2.31 -0.94 11.38
N SER A 32 1.65 0.19 11.65
CA SER A 32 1.08 0.47 12.98
C SER A 32 -0.14 -0.40 13.33
N CYS A 33 -0.83 -0.96 12.33
CA CYS A 33 -2.04 -1.73 12.53
C CYS A 33 -2.21 -2.84 11.48
N VAL A 34 -2.40 -4.07 11.96
CA VAL A 34 -2.65 -5.25 11.10
C VAL A 34 -3.95 -5.19 10.30
N ALA A 35 -4.87 -4.30 10.66
CA ALA A 35 -6.12 -4.06 9.94
C ALA A 35 -5.95 -3.05 8.80
N PHE A 36 -4.76 -2.48 8.61
CA PHE A 36 -4.51 -1.53 7.54
C PHE A 36 -4.04 -2.22 6.27
N SER A 37 -4.46 -1.66 5.13
CA SER A 37 -3.92 -1.94 3.81
C SER A 37 -3.18 -0.73 3.27
N LEU A 38 -2.20 -0.98 2.42
CA LEU A 38 -1.47 0.06 1.68
C LEU A 38 -1.85 -0.03 0.21
N GLN A 39 -2.33 1.06 -0.36
CA GLN A 39 -2.49 1.20 -1.81
C GLN A 39 -1.53 2.27 -2.31
N VAL A 40 -0.82 1.95 -3.39
CA VAL A 40 0.04 2.94 -4.08
C VAL A 40 -0.55 3.26 -5.43
N TRP A 41 -0.74 4.54 -5.68
CA TRP A 41 -1.39 5.06 -6.86
C TRP A 41 -0.39 5.78 -7.75
N GLU A 42 -0.56 5.65 -9.06
CA GLU A 42 0.11 6.47 -10.05
C GLU A 42 -0.87 6.87 -11.14
N ASN A 43 -0.98 8.17 -11.41
CA ASN A 43 -1.86 8.72 -12.45
C ASN A 43 -3.35 8.32 -12.33
N GLY A 44 -3.81 8.02 -11.11
CA GLY A 44 -5.20 7.62 -10.84
C GLY A 44 -5.44 6.11 -10.86
N ASP A 45 -4.44 5.32 -11.26
CA ASP A 45 -4.49 3.86 -11.22
C ASP A 45 -3.80 3.31 -9.98
N VAL A 46 -4.36 2.25 -9.39
CA VAL A 46 -3.71 1.50 -8.29
C VAL A 46 -2.59 0.63 -8.90
N LEU A 47 -1.35 0.91 -8.54
CA LEU A 47 -0.20 0.11 -8.94
C LEU A 47 -0.06 -1.16 -8.10
N ILE A 48 -0.28 -1.04 -6.79
CA ILE A 48 -0.27 -2.16 -5.83
C ILE A 48 -1.29 -1.94 -4.72
N GLU A 49 -1.78 -3.05 -4.17
CA GLU A 49 -2.53 -3.10 -2.93
C GLU A 49 -1.91 -4.18 -2.02
N MET A 50 -1.62 -3.84 -0.78
CA MET A 50 -1.02 -4.75 0.19
C MET A 50 -1.97 -4.86 1.38
N ILE A 51 -2.41 -6.08 1.67
CA ILE A 51 -3.23 -6.40 2.85
C ILE A 51 -2.37 -7.36 3.67
N SER A 52 -1.95 -6.94 4.87
CA SER A 52 -1.18 -7.78 5.82
C SER A 52 -0.02 -8.57 5.19
N ASN A 53 1.05 -7.93 4.69
CA ASN A 53 2.23 -8.58 4.05
C ASN A 53 1.94 -9.62 2.95
N GLU A 54 0.67 -9.81 2.57
CA GLU A 54 0.21 -10.76 1.58
C GLU A 54 -0.26 -9.97 0.35
N GLY A 55 0.13 -10.44 -0.83
CA GLY A 55 -0.24 -9.82 -2.09
C GLY A 55 -0.05 -10.80 -3.24
N GLU A 56 -1.03 -10.85 -4.14
CA GLU A 56 -0.89 -11.60 -5.40
C GLU A 56 -0.05 -10.78 -6.39
N LEU A 57 1.27 -10.91 -6.28
CA LEU A 57 2.28 -10.25 -7.13
C LEU A 57 1.95 -10.29 -8.63
N GLU A 58 1.40 -11.41 -9.12
CA GLU A 58 1.07 -11.61 -10.54
C GLU A 58 -0.03 -10.68 -11.06
N ARG A 59 -0.80 -10.03 -10.17
CA ARG A 59 -1.88 -9.11 -10.53
C ARG A 59 -1.37 -7.71 -10.91
N TYR A 60 -0.13 -7.37 -10.55
CA TYR A 60 0.42 -6.02 -10.73
C TYR A 60 1.21 -5.88 -12.04
N PRO A 61 1.21 -4.68 -12.66
CA PRO A 61 2.14 -4.38 -13.74
C PRO A 61 3.59 -4.50 -13.25
N GLU A 62 4.56 -4.68 -14.15
CA GLU A 62 5.97 -4.89 -13.81
C GLU A 62 6.52 -3.85 -12.81
N LYS A 63 6.15 -2.57 -13.00
CA LYS A 63 6.48 -1.49 -12.08
C LYS A 63 5.88 -1.67 -10.68
N GLY A 64 4.65 -2.17 -10.59
CA GLY A 64 4.00 -2.49 -9.32
C GLY A 64 4.68 -3.67 -8.62
N GLN A 65 5.08 -4.70 -9.37
CA GLN A 65 5.83 -5.84 -8.81
C GLN A 65 7.17 -5.40 -8.21
N GLN A 66 7.93 -4.56 -8.93
CA GLN A 66 9.18 -3.99 -8.42
C GLN A 66 8.94 -3.19 -7.13
N LEU A 67 7.93 -2.34 -7.13
CA LEU A 67 7.58 -1.53 -5.95
C LEU A 67 7.17 -2.39 -4.75
N PHE A 68 6.40 -3.46 -4.99
CA PHE A 68 6.04 -4.42 -3.94
C PHE A 68 7.27 -5.05 -3.31
N HIS A 69 8.23 -5.51 -4.13
CA HIS A 69 9.49 -6.07 -3.62
C HIS A 69 10.27 -5.05 -2.79
N GLU A 70 10.40 -3.80 -3.27
CA GLU A 70 11.09 -2.75 -2.51
C GLU A 70 10.43 -2.46 -1.16
N ILE A 71 9.10 -2.53 -1.06
CA ILE A 71 8.37 -2.28 0.19
C ILE A 71 8.54 -3.47 1.13
N VAL A 72 8.37 -4.69 0.65
CA VAL A 72 8.54 -5.90 1.46
C VAL A 72 9.97 -6.05 1.99
N GLU A 73 10.98 -5.72 1.19
CA GLU A 73 12.39 -5.72 1.63
C GLU A 73 12.68 -4.68 2.72
N GLN A 74 11.93 -3.57 2.78
CA GLN A 74 12.10 -2.52 3.80
C GLN A 74 11.37 -2.82 5.10
N SER A 75 10.35 -3.68 5.06
CA SER A 75 9.57 -4.10 6.23
C SER A 75 10.12 -5.37 6.91
N GLN A 76 11.28 -5.90 6.48
CA GLN A 76 12.04 -6.99 7.12
C GLN A 76 13.15 -6.47 8.05
#